data_AF-A0AAE3AY25-F1
#
_entry.id   AF-A0AAE3AY25-F1
#
_cell.length_a   1.000
_cell.length_b   1.000
_cell.length_c   1.000
_cell.angle_alpha   90.00
_cell.angle_beta   90.00
_cell.angle_gamma   90.00
#
_symmetry.space_group_name_H-M   'P 1'
#
loop_
_entity.id
_entity.type
_entity.pdbx_description
1 polymer ?
#
loop_
_entity_poly.entity_id
_entity_poly.type
_entity_poly.pdbx_seq_one_letter_code
_entity_poly.pdbx_strand_id
1 'polypeptide(L)'
;MIAYKGFRPGLICRGYQFVMGLNTTEKANCRENGFHCAENPLDCLSYYSSLEHSEYYIVNAGGDIDEDEHDSKIACTELTVIKRLTKEELFLHGLAYMVDHPRRVWSSHVAANRAMANCGYAVVRGKDPVATGRLGDILAFAKEAPDSESIVQVAVGQIDGVTLLPDVWYGVDLTRRTVN
;
A
#
# COMPACT_ATOMS: atom_id res chain seq x y z
N MET A 1 17.27 3.84 -3.50
CA MET A 1 16.20 4.13 -2.52
C MET A 1 15.22 2.97 -2.51
N ILE A 2 14.80 2.48 -1.33
CA ILE A 2 13.74 1.46 -1.26
C ILE A 2 12.41 2.09 -1.66
N ALA A 3 11.70 1.44 -2.57
CA ALA A 3 10.40 1.83 -3.07
C ALA A 3 9.56 0.59 -3.35
N TYR A 4 8.35 0.79 -3.86
CA TYR A 4 7.38 -0.26 -4.14
C TYR A 4 6.90 -0.15 -5.57
N LYS A 5 6.65 -1.30 -6.20
CA LYS A 5 6.15 -1.33 -7.57
C LYS A 5 5.08 -2.40 -7.74
N GLY A 6 3.96 -2.00 -8.33
CA GLY A 6 2.96 -2.90 -8.89
C GLY A 6 3.33 -3.35 -10.30
N PHE A 7 2.97 -4.59 -10.63
CA PHE A 7 3.10 -5.21 -11.95
C PHE A 7 1.84 -6.02 -12.27
N ARG A 8 1.62 -6.29 -13.56
CA ARG A 8 0.79 -7.42 -13.96
C ARG A 8 1.52 -8.74 -13.63
N PRO A 9 0.80 -9.87 -13.52
CA PRO A 9 1.41 -11.17 -13.21
C PRO A 9 2.59 -11.48 -14.12
N GLY A 10 3.69 -11.95 -13.52
CA GLY A 10 4.93 -12.25 -14.25
C GLY A 10 5.84 -11.04 -14.48
N LEU A 11 5.80 -10.04 -13.58
CA LEU A 11 6.67 -8.85 -13.60
C LEU A 11 6.50 -7.97 -14.85
N ILE A 12 5.27 -7.85 -15.37
CA ILE A 12 5.00 -7.11 -16.61
C ILE A 12 4.47 -5.71 -16.32
N CYS A 13 5.07 -4.68 -16.93
CA CYS A 13 4.60 -3.30 -16.90
C CYS A 13 4.69 -2.69 -18.31
N ARG A 14 3.53 -2.33 -18.89
CA ARG A 14 3.41 -1.67 -20.21
C ARG A 14 4.20 -2.34 -21.35
N GLY A 15 4.22 -3.69 -21.39
CA GLY A 15 4.89 -4.46 -22.43
C GLY A 15 6.38 -4.75 -22.15
N TYR A 16 6.96 -4.12 -21.14
CA TYR A 16 8.27 -4.50 -20.62
C TYR A 16 8.11 -5.60 -19.56
N GLN A 17 8.89 -6.67 -19.68
CA GLN A 17 8.96 -7.75 -18.69
C GLN A 17 10.22 -7.56 -17.85
N PHE A 18 10.01 -7.28 -16.56
CA PHE A 18 11.10 -7.14 -15.59
C PHE A 18 11.60 -8.51 -15.16
N VAL A 19 12.84 -8.53 -14.68
CA VAL A 19 13.44 -9.68 -13.99
C VAL A 19 13.71 -9.36 -12.53
N MET A 20 13.81 -10.39 -11.69
CA MET A 20 14.38 -10.23 -10.35
C MET A 20 15.82 -9.74 -10.46
N GLY A 21 16.22 -8.80 -9.61
CA GLY A 21 17.50 -8.09 -9.74
C GLY A 21 17.38 -6.83 -10.60
N LEU A 22 18.49 -6.39 -11.17
CA LEU A 22 18.62 -5.11 -11.86
C LEU A 22 17.92 -5.09 -13.22
N ASN A 23 17.15 -4.04 -13.47
CA ASN A 23 16.59 -3.68 -14.77
C ASN A 23 16.99 -2.23 -15.07
N THR A 24 17.26 -1.91 -16.34
CA THR A 24 17.67 -0.55 -16.74
C THR A 24 16.83 0.01 -17.89
N THR A 25 16.75 1.34 -17.95
CA THR A 25 16.12 2.14 -19.02
C THR A 25 16.90 3.43 -19.23
N GLU A 26 16.73 4.08 -20.37
CA GLU A 26 17.60 5.19 -20.80
C GLU A 26 17.35 6.52 -20.07
N LYS A 27 16.10 6.79 -19.65
CA LYS A 27 15.69 8.07 -19.06
C LYS A 27 14.69 7.86 -17.94
N ALA A 28 14.66 8.78 -16.99
CA ALA A 28 13.66 8.88 -15.93
C ALA A 28 12.91 10.21 -16.06
N ASN A 29 11.59 10.14 -16.20
CA ASN A 29 10.70 11.30 -16.18
C ASN A 29 9.33 10.88 -15.64
N CYS A 30 8.93 11.39 -14.47
CA CYS A 30 7.68 11.02 -13.79
C CYS A 30 6.43 11.19 -14.66
N ARG A 31 6.45 12.11 -15.64
CA ARG A 31 5.31 12.41 -16.52
C ARG A 31 5.29 11.59 -17.80
N GLU A 32 6.43 11.05 -18.23
CA GLU A 32 6.55 10.46 -19.58
C GLU A 32 7.17 9.06 -19.61
N ASN A 33 8.32 8.86 -18.96
CA ASN A 33 9.17 7.69 -19.20
C ASN A 33 9.97 7.25 -17.95
N GLY A 34 10.75 6.19 -18.12
CA GLY A 34 11.47 5.55 -17.02
C GLY A 34 10.67 4.50 -16.28
N PHE A 35 11.31 3.89 -15.30
CA PHE A 35 10.67 2.89 -14.46
C PHE A 35 10.00 3.55 -13.26
N HIS A 36 8.67 3.59 -13.30
CA HIS A 36 7.87 4.16 -12.22
C HIS A 36 7.70 3.18 -11.06
N CYS A 37 7.92 3.68 -9.85
CA CYS A 37 7.65 3.05 -8.55
C CYS A 37 7.11 4.11 -7.58
N ALA A 38 6.80 3.73 -6.35
CA ALA A 38 6.25 4.62 -5.33
C ALA A 38 6.98 4.46 -4.00
N GLU A 39 7.29 5.56 -3.31
CA GLU A 39 7.82 5.52 -1.94
C GLU A 39 6.77 4.95 -0.97
N ASN A 40 5.51 5.39 -1.10
CA ASN A 40 4.38 4.85 -0.33
C ASN A 40 3.81 3.60 -1.04
N PRO A 41 3.83 2.41 -0.40
CA PRO A 41 3.32 1.18 -1.00
C PRO A 41 1.88 1.28 -1.50
N LEU A 42 1.01 2.00 -0.77
CA LEU A 42 -0.41 2.07 -1.08
C LEU A 42 -0.69 2.84 -2.37
N ASP A 43 0.21 3.72 -2.81
CA ASP A 43 0.04 4.46 -4.06
C ASP A 43 0.21 3.56 -5.30
N CYS A 44 0.80 2.36 -5.14
CA CYS A 44 0.78 1.34 -6.19
C CYS A 44 -0.65 0.93 -6.58
N LEU A 45 -1.61 0.99 -5.65
CA LEU A 45 -3.00 0.59 -5.87
C LEU A 45 -3.73 1.54 -6.84
N SER A 46 -3.23 2.77 -7.02
CA SER A 46 -3.78 3.73 -8.00
C SER A 46 -3.51 3.29 -9.44
N TYR A 47 -2.44 2.53 -9.67
CA TYR A 47 -2.02 2.06 -10.99
C TYR A 47 -2.33 0.57 -11.21
N TYR A 48 -2.36 -0.19 -10.11
CA TYR A 48 -2.60 -1.63 -10.07
C TYR A 48 -3.62 -1.91 -8.96
N SER A 49 -4.90 -1.64 -9.24
CA SER A 49 -5.97 -1.64 -8.22
C SER A 49 -6.54 -3.02 -7.91
N SER A 50 -6.43 -3.98 -8.83
CA SER A 50 -6.92 -5.34 -8.62
C SER A 50 -5.87 -6.18 -7.88
N LEU A 51 -6.14 -6.50 -6.62
CA LEU A 51 -5.25 -7.36 -5.81
C LEU A 51 -5.12 -8.79 -6.38
N GLU A 52 -6.10 -9.29 -7.15
CA GLU A 52 -6.05 -10.62 -7.77
C GLU A 52 -5.28 -10.65 -9.09
N HIS A 53 -5.20 -9.51 -9.78
CA HIS A 53 -4.58 -9.40 -11.11
C HIS A 53 -3.33 -8.51 -11.09
N SER A 54 -2.77 -8.27 -9.91
CA SER A 54 -1.57 -7.47 -9.73
C SER A 54 -0.61 -8.16 -8.76
N GLU A 55 0.66 -7.88 -8.92
CA GLU A 55 1.72 -8.31 -8.02
C GLU A 55 2.48 -7.07 -7.53
N TYR A 56 2.90 -7.08 -6.27
CA TYR A 56 3.59 -5.96 -5.66
C TYR A 56 4.95 -6.42 -5.16
N TYR A 57 5.95 -5.57 -5.31
CA TYR A 57 7.32 -5.88 -4.97
C TYR A 57 7.98 -4.74 -4.23
N ILE A 58 8.86 -5.08 -3.31
CA ILE A 58 9.92 -4.18 -2.84
C ILE A 58 10.94 -4.06 -3.97
N VAL A 59 11.31 -2.83 -4.30
CA VAL A 59 12.30 -2.51 -5.31
C VAL A 59 13.31 -1.52 -4.73
N ASN A 60 14.50 -1.45 -5.33
CA ASN A 60 15.45 -0.38 -5.10
C ASN A 60 15.59 0.45 -6.37
N ALA A 61 15.17 1.72 -6.30
CA ALA A 61 15.32 2.71 -7.34
C ALA A 61 16.72 3.34 -7.29
N GLY A 62 17.39 3.41 -8.43
CA GLY A 62 18.75 3.93 -8.60
C GLY A 62 18.97 4.59 -9.96
N GLY A 63 20.23 4.87 -10.28
CA GLY A 63 20.59 5.69 -11.43
C GLY A 63 20.05 7.12 -11.33
N ASP A 64 19.70 7.71 -12.47
CA ASP A 64 18.94 8.96 -12.52
C ASP A 64 17.54 8.73 -11.95
N ILE A 65 17.17 9.60 -11.00
CA ILE A 65 15.88 9.60 -10.30
C ILE A 65 15.20 10.93 -10.53
N ASP A 66 13.91 10.87 -10.88
CA ASP A 66 13.02 12.01 -10.98
C ASP A 66 11.82 11.76 -10.05
N GLU A 67 11.53 12.74 -9.20
CA GLU A 67 10.41 12.74 -8.25
C GLU A 67 9.46 13.86 -8.66
N ASP A 68 8.15 13.61 -8.73
CA ASP A 68 7.20 14.71 -8.89
C ASP A 68 6.62 15.10 -7.52
N GLU A 69 6.41 16.40 -7.28
CA GLU A 69 5.94 16.88 -5.97
C GLU A 69 4.44 16.57 -5.72
N HIS A 70 3.80 15.73 -6.54
CA HIS A 70 2.35 15.53 -6.52
C HIS A 70 1.93 14.33 -5.67
N ASP A 71 2.66 13.23 -5.74
CA ASP A 71 2.44 12.04 -4.91
C ASP A 71 3.78 11.37 -4.57
N SER A 72 3.77 10.11 -4.13
CA SER A 72 5.00 9.39 -3.79
C SER A 72 5.70 8.74 -4.99
N LYS A 73 5.29 9.07 -6.22
CA LYS A 73 5.79 8.47 -7.45
C LYS A 73 7.22 8.90 -7.75
N ILE A 74 8.00 7.89 -8.11
CA ILE A 74 9.41 8.00 -8.47
C ILE A 74 9.57 7.40 -9.87
N ALA A 75 10.26 8.10 -10.77
CA ALA A 75 10.81 7.53 -11.99
C ALA A 75 12.31 7.29 -11.81
N CYS A 76 12.80 6.14 -12.27
CA CYS A 76 14.22 5.82 -12.20
C CYS A 76 14.74 5.16 -13.48
N THR A 77 16.03 5.26 -13.72
CA THR A 77 16.73 4.57 -14.82
C THR A 77 17.20 3.18 -14.43
N GLU A 78 17.46 2.93 -13.14
CA GLU A 78 17.80 1.62 -12.61
C GLU A 78 16.76 1.17 -11.58
N LEU A 79 16.14 0.02 -11.80
CA LEU A 79 15.18 -0.56 -10.86
C LEU A 79 15.58 -2.00 -10.55
N THR A 80 15.99 -2.22 -9.31
CA THR A 80 16.33 -3.56 -8.80
C THR A 80 15.11 -4.17 -8.12
N VAL A 81 14.55 -5.24 -8.67
CA VAL A 81 13.43 -5.97 -8.05
C VAL A 81 13.99 -6.90 -6.97
N ILE A 82 13.51 -6.75 -5.72
CA ILE A 82 14.10 -7.43 -4.56
C ILE A 82 13.24 -8.59 -4.08
N LYS A 83 11.98 -8.31 -3.73
CA LYS A 83 11.10 -9.28 -3.08
C LYS A 83 9.65 -9.06 -3.49
N ARG A 84 8.96 -10.15 -3.84
CA ARG A 84 7.50 -10.17 -4.00
C ARG A 84 6.83 -10.07 -2.63
N LEU A 85 5.84 -9.21 -2.52
CA LEU A 85 4.99 -9.06 -1.34
C LEU A 85 3.73 -9.92 -1.48
N THR A 86 3.30 -10.48 -0.36
CA THR A 86 1.91 -10.89 -0.14
C THR A 86 1.00 -9.65 -0.03
N LYS A 87 -0.32 -9.85 -0.11
CA LYS A 87 -1.27 -8.73 0.03
C LYS A 87 -1.18 -8.14 1.44
N GLU A 88 -1.09 -8.99 2.46
CA GLU A 88 -0.93 -8.61 3.86
C GLU A 88 0.35 -7.80 4.08
N GLU A 89 1.48 -8.24 3.50
CA GLU A 89 2.73 -7.49 3.58
C GLU A 89 2.63 -6.13 2.88
N LEU A 90 1.97 -6.02 1.72
CA LEU A 90 1.74 -4.72 1.06
C LEU A 90 1.07 -3.73 2.01
N PHE A 91 -0.03 -4.14 2.64
CA PHE A 91 -0.75 -3.28 3.58
C PHE A 91 0.08 -3.00 4.84
N LEU A 92 0.79 -3.99 5.38
CA LEU A 92 1.67 -3.79 6.52
C LEU A 92 2.78 -2.77 6.24
N HIS A 93 3.41 -2.84 5.06
CA HIS A 93 4.38 -1.84 4.62
C HIS A 93 3.73 -0.45 4.47
N GLY A 94 2.49 -0.37 3.99
CA GLY A 94 1.73 0.89 3.93
C GLY A 94 1.46 1.49 5.30
N LEU A 95 1.14 0.65 6.29
CA LEU A 95 1.00 1.08 7.69
C LEU A 95 2.33 1.53 8.28
N ALA A 96 3.43 0.80 8.02
CA ALA A 96 4.77 1.18 8.46
C ALA A 96 5.20 2.54 7.88
N TYR A 97 4.92 2.79 6.60
CA TYR A 97 5.15 4.10 5.98
C TYR A 97 4.42 5.23 6.72
N MET A 98 3.17 5.01 7.13
CA MET A 98 2.42 6.00 7.93
C MET A 98 2.98 6.17 9.35
N VAL A 99 3.56 5.12 9.95
CA VAL A 99 4.24 5.20 11.25
C VAL A 99 5.50 6.07 11.14
N ASP A 100 6.31 5.86 10.11
CA ASP A 100 7.56 6.60 9.89
C ASP A 100 7.31 8.04 9.43
N HIS A 101 6.18 8.27 8.73
CA HIS A 101 5.85 9.56 8.12
C HIS A 101 4.43 10.04 8.44
N PRO A 102 4.08 10.23 9.72
CA PRO A 102 2.69 10.48 10.15
C PRO A 102 2.11 11.78 9.56
N ARG A 103 2.94 12.76 9.22
CA ARG A 103 2.54 14.08 8.70
C ARG A 103 2.56 14.20 7.17
N ARG A 104 2.93 13.13 6.43
CA ARG A 104 2.83 13.14 4.97
C ARG A 104 1.36 13.11 4.54
N VAL A 105 1.10 13.61 3.34
CA VAL A 105 -0.23 13.48 2.69
C VAL A 105 -0.57 12.00 2.57
N TRP A 106 -1.82 11.66 2.88
CA TRP A 106 -2.28 10.28 2.87
C TRP A 106 -2.45 9.80 1.43
N SER A 107 -2.19 8.51 1.20
CA SER A 107 -2.64 7.86 -0.02
C SER A 107 -4.16 7.99 -0.13
N SER A 108 -4.67 8.15 -1.36
CA SER A 108 -6.11 8.16 -1.63
C SER A 108 -6.82 6.85 -1.25
N HIS A 109 -6.05 5.80 -0.96
CA HIS A 109 -6.51 4.50 -0.49
C HIS A 109 -6.70 4.42 1.03
N VAL A 110 -6.40 5.49 1.78
CA VAL A 110 -6.57 5.55 3.24
C VAL A 110 -7.80 6.37 3.59
N ALA A 111 -8.73 5.78 4.34
CA ALA A 111 -9.93 6.45 4.84
C ALA A 111 -9.75 6.94 6.29
N ALA A 112 -10.41 8.05 6.62
CA ALA A 112 -10.39 8.62 7.96
C ALA A 112 -11.40 7.95 8.91
N ASN A 113 -10.91 7.38 10.01
CA ASN A 113 -11.64 6.74 11.13
C ASN A 113 -12.58 5.58 10.81
N ARG A 114 -13.18 5.51 9.63
CA ARG A 114 -14.18 4.50 9.29
C ARG A 114 -14.05 4.10 7.82
N ALA A 115 -14.02 2.81 7.55
CA ALA A 115 -13.99 2.28 6.20
C ALA A 115 -14.81 0.99 6.05
N MET A 116 -15.45 0.82 4.89
CA MET A 116 -15.91 -0.49 4.43
C MET A 116 -14.99 -0.93 3.30
N ALA A 117 -14.56 -2.18 3.34
CA ALA A 117 -13.68 -2.72 2.33
C ALA A 117 -14.34 -2.63 0.96
N ASN A 118 -13.52 -2.20 0.00
CA ASN A 118 -13.87 -2.14 -1.41
C ASN A 118 -12.67 -2.66 -2.20
N CYS A 119 -12.93 -3.36 -3.30
CA CYS A 119 -11.87 -3.94 -4.13
C CYS A 119 -10.89 -4.87 -3.37
N GLY A 120 -11.34 -5.56 -2.32
CA GLY A 120 -10.53 -6.54 -1.58
C GLY A 120 -9.87 -6.02 -0.30
N TYR A 121 -10.04 -4.74 0.07
CA TYR A 121 -9.40 -4.19 1.26
C TYR A 121 -10.07 -2.93 1.82
N ALA A 122 -9.76 -2.61 3.07
CA ALA A 122 -9.95 -1.32 3.71
C ALA A 122 -8.67 -0.90 4.44
N VAL A 123 -8.16 0.30 4.17
CA VAL A 123 -7.12 0.93 5.00
C VAL A 123 -7.73 2.11 5.73
N VAL A 124 -7.68 2.09 7.06
CA VAL A 124 -8.30 3.11 7.90
C VAL A 124 -7.28 3.69 8.88
N ARG A 125 -7.24 5.03 8.96
CA ARG A 125 -6.39 5.77 9.87
C ARG A 125 -7.20 6.76 10.70
N GLY A 126 -6.91 6.89 11.99
CA GLY A 126 -7.57 7.89 12.84
C GLY A 126 -7.44 7.63 14.34
N LYS A 127 -8.21 8.34 15.17
CA LYS A 127 -8.17 8.23 16.64
C LYS A 127 -8.83 6.95 17.16
N ASP A 128 -9.92 6.56 16.51
CA ASP A 128 -10.65 5.33 16.81
C ASP A 128 -11.02 4.63 15.49
N PRO A 129 -10.03 4.08 14.76
CA PRO A 129 -10.24 3.55 13.44
C PRO A 129 -11.02 2.24 13.51
N VAL A 130 -12.08 2.14 12.70
CA VAL A 130 -12.90 0.93 12.55
C VAL A 130 -13.11 0.58 11.08
N ALA A 131 -13.15 -0.72 10.78
CA ALA A 131 -13.37 -1.21 9.43
C ALA A 131 -14.19 -2.50 9.39
N THR A 132 -14.88 -2.72 8.29
CA THR A 132 -15.64 -3.95 7.98
C THR A 132 -15.39 -4.35 6.53
N GLY A 133 -15.72 -5.59 6.18
CA GLY A 133 -15.57 -6.11 4.82
C GLY A 133 -16.22 -7.48 4.66
N ARG A 134 -15.97 -8.10 3.52
CA ARG A 134 -16.45 -9.43 3.13
C ARG A 134 -15.34 -10.48 3.26
N LEU A 135 -15.73 -11.75 3.16
CA LEU A 135 -14.79 -12.88 3.19
C LEU A 135 -13.65 -12.67 2.16
N GLY A 136 -12.41 -12.76 2.62
CA GLY A 136 -11.20 -12.55 1.83
C GLY A 136 -10.65 -11.12 1.84
N ASP A 137 -11.45 -10.11 2.25
CA ASP A 137 -10.99 -8.73 2.30
C ASP A 137 -9.94 -8.53 3.41
N ILE A 138 -8.99 -7.62 3.15
CA ILE A 138 -7.97 -7.23 4.12
C ILE A 138 -8.37 -5.95 4.84
N LEU A 139 -8.31 -5.96 6.16
CA LEU A 139 -8.52 -4.79 7.00
C LEU A 139 -7.16 -4.33 7.56
N ALA A 140 -6.78 -3.10 7.28
CA ALA A 140 -5.54 -2.48 7.73
C ALA A 140 -5.85 -1.22 8.55
N PHE A 141 -5.28 -1.13 9.74
CA PHE A 141 -5.60 -0.11 10.73
C PHE A 141 -4.36 0.65 11.16
N ALA A 142 -4.45 1.98 11.20
CA ALA A 142 -3.45 2.86 11.80
C ALA A 142 -4.13 3.76 12.85
N LYS A 143 -3.92 3.47 14.14
CA LYS A 143 -4.46 4.28 15.23
C LYS A 143 -3.47 5.36 15.63
N GLU A 144 -3.96 6.59 15.63
CA GLU A 144 -3.23 7.76 16.10
C GLU A 144 -3.32 7.91 17.62
N ALA A 145 -2.32 8.60 18.19
CA ALA A 145 -2.39 9.10 19.56
C ALA A 145 -3.60 10.04 19.74
N PRO A 146 -4.18 10.15 20.95
CA PRO A 146 -5.34 11.03 21.19
C PRO A 146 -5.11 12.50 20.81
N ASP A 147 -3.90 13.00 21.00
CA ASP A 147 -3.50 14.41 20.93
C ASP A 147 -2.51 14.74 19.81
N SER A 148 -2.10 13.75 19.00
CA SER A 148 -1.18 13.97 17.87
C SER A 148 -1.42 13.01 16.72
N GLU A 149 -0.87 13.30 15.56
CA GLU A 149 -0.95 12.44 14.36
C GLU A 149 -0.01 11.22 14.42
N SER A 150 0.78 11.07 15.49
CA SER A 150 1.67 9.91 15.66
C SER A 150 0.87 8.62 15.71
N ILE A 151 1.28 7.63 14.92
CA ILE A 151 0.67 6.30 14.93
C ILE A 151 1.20 5.51 16.13
N VAL A 152 0.30 5.09 17.01
CA VAL A 152 0.62 4.37 18.26
C VAL A 152 0.30 2.88 18.19
N GLN A 153 -0.53 2.47 17.23
CA GLN A 153 -0.90 1.08 17.04
C GLN A 153 -1.26 0.83 15.58
N VAL A 154 -0.79 -0.30 15.05
CA VAL A 154 -1.15 -0.78 13.71
C VAL A 154 -1.60 -2.22 13.77
N ALA A 155 -2.48 -2.62 12.86
CA ALA A 155 -2.88 -4.01 12.69
C ALA A 155 -3.29 -4.29 11.24
N VAL A 156 -3.07 -5.52 10.79
CA VAL A 156 -3.58 -6.06 9.53
C VAL A 156 -4.26 -7.38 9.84
N GLY A 157 -5.44 -7.61 9.29
CA GLY A 157 -6.14 -8.89 9.37
C GLY A 157 -6.94 -9.18 8.11
N GLN A 158 -6.99 -10.44 7.70
CA GLN A 158 -7.87 -10.89 6.62
C GLN A 158 -9.15 -11.47 7.19
N ILE A 159 -10.29 -11.13 6.59
CA ILE A 159 -11.58 -11.72 6.94
C ILE A 159 -11.60 -13.17 6.45
N ASP A 160 -11.42 -14.10 7.39
CA ASP A 160 -11.28 -15.54 7.13
C ASP A 160 -12.57 -16.34 7.41
N GLY A 161 -13.58 -15.71 8.02
CA GLY A 161 -14.81 -16.38 8.42
C GLY A 161 -14.70 -17.24 9.68
N VAL A 162 -13.54 -17.22 10.36
CA VAL A 162 -13.26 -17.99 11.59
C VAL A 162 -12.88 -17.05 12.73
N THR A 163 -11.80 -16.29 12.56
CA THR A 163 -11.32 -15.30 13.52
C THR A 163 -11.94 -13.94 13.24
N LEU A 164 -11.97 -13.52 11.97
CA LEU A 164 -12.60 -12.32 11.48
C LEU A 164 -13.77 -12.73 10.58
N LEU A 165 -14.99 -12.55 11.11
CA LEU A 165 -16.24 -12.78 10.39
C LEU A 165 -16.58 -11.64 9.42
N PRO A 166 -17.18 -11.94 8.26
CA PRO A 166 -17.65 -10.95 7.31
C PRO A 166 -18.80 -10.10 7.88
N ASP A 167 -18.94 -8.88 7.34
CA ASP A 167 -19.98 -7.91 7.68
C ASP A 167 -20.00 -7.49 9.17
N VAL A 168 -18.88 -7.70 9.86
CA VAL A 168 -18.65 -7.29 11.25
C VAL A 168 -17.61 -6.17 11.28
N TRP A 169 -17.86 -5.15 12.09
CA TRP A 169 -16.92 -4.06 12.30
C TRP A 169 -15.87 -4.44 13.33
N TYR A 170 -14.61 -4.13 13.03
CA TYR A 170 -13.46 -4.37 13.89
C TYR A 170 -12.71 -3.07 14.16
N GLY A 171 -12.10 -2.98 15.34
CA GLY A 171 -11.13 -1.94 15.67
C GLY A 171 -9.69 -2.37 15.37
N VAL A 172 -8.73 -1.50 15.66
CA VAL A 172 -7.28 -1.76 15.50
C VAL A 172 -6.76 -2.95 16.32
N ASP A 173 -7.46 -3.35 17.38
CA ASP A 173 -7.15 -4.54 18.18
C ASP A 173 -7.73 -5.83 17.58
N LEU A 174 -8.34 -5.75 16.38
CA LEU A 174 -9.05 -6.82 15.69
C LEU A 174 -10.21 -7.40 16.51
N THR A 175 -10.74 -6.63 17.46
CA THR A 175 -11.93 -6.98 18.22
C THR A 175 -13.18 -6.34 17.64
N ARG A 176 -14.34 -6.99 17.83
CA ARG A 176 -15.61 -6.52 17.30
C ARG A 176 -16.01 -5.18 17.92
N ARG A 177 -16.49 -4.26 17.10
CA ARG A 177 -16.98 -2.94 17.51
C ARG A 177 -18.43 -2.78 17.07
N THR A 178 -19.23 -2.14 17.91
CA THR A 178 -20.53 -1.62 17.50
C THR A 178 -20.32 -0.21 16.97
N VAL A 179 -20.78 0.05 15.75
CA VAL A 179 -20.74 1.39 15.14
C VAL A 179 -22.16 1.85 14.95
N ASN A 180 -22.46 3.00 15.53
CA ASN A 180 -23.74 3.69 15.34
C ASN A 180 -23.75 4.50 14.03
#